data_AF-A0A3B9R992-F1
#
_entry.id   AF-A0A3B9R992-F1
#
_cell.length_a   1.000
_cell.length_b   1.000
_cell.length_c   1.000
_cell.angle_alpha   90.00
_cell.angle_beta   90.00
_cell.angle_gamma   90.00
#
_symmetry.space_group_name_H-M   'P 1'
#
loop_
_entity.id
_entity.type
_entity.pdbx_description
1 polymer ?
#
loop_
_entity_poly.entity_id
_entity_poly.type
_entity_poly.pdbx_seq_one_letter_code
_entity_poly.pdbx_strand_id
1 'polypeptide(L)' 'MAKESMKARERKRERTVANYAEKRKALKEAGDYEALQRLPKNASPVRLHNRCKLTGRPKGYMRKFG' A
#
# COMPACT_ATOMS: atom_id res chain seq x y z
N MET A 1 7.25 -20.46 4.06
CA MET A 1 6.92 -19.48 3.01
C MET A 1 5.63 -18.74 3.36
N ALA A 2 5.43 -17.52 2.87
CA ALA A 2 4.16 -16.82 3.08
C ALA A 2 3.05 -17.41 2.20
N LYS A 3 1.80 -17.41 2.70
CA LYS A 3 0.62 -17.81 1.93
C LYS A 3 0.52 -16.97 0.65
N GLU A 4 0.16 -17.60 -0.47
CA GLU A 4 0.04 -16.91 -1.77
C GLU A 4 -1.00 -15.79 -1.72
N SER A 5 -2.10 -16.01 -0.99
CA SER A 5 -3.13 -15.00 -0.75
C SER A 5 -2.59 -13.73 -0.09
N MET A 6 -1.55 -13.84 0.74
CA MET A 6 -0.91 -12.69 1.38
C MET A 6 -0.01 -11.92 0.42
N LYS A 7 0.69 -12.62 -0.49
CA LYS A 7 1.47 -11.97 -1.57
C LYS A 7 0.53 -11.24 -2.54
N ALA A 8 -0.58 -11.87 -2.93
CA ALA A 8 -1.60 -11.27 -3.80
C ALA A 8 -2.28 -10.05 -3.16
N ARG A 9 -2.54 -10.10 -1.85
CA ARG A 9 -3.12 -8.98 -1.10
C ARG A 9 -2.22 -7.73 -1.15
N GLU A 10 -0.91 -7.91 -1.02
CA GLU A 10 0.04 -6.80 -1.08
C GLU A 10 0.08 -6.19 -2.48
N ARG A 11 0.18 -7.02 -3.53
CA ARG A 11 0.10 -6.58 -4.94
C ARG A 11 -1.19 -5.82 -5.24
N LYS A 12 -2.33 -6.25 -4.69
CA LYS A 12 -3.61 -5.54 -4.83
C LYS A 12 -3.57 -4.16 -4.17
N ARG A 13 -2.93 -4.04 -3.01
CA ARG A 13 -2.76 -2.75 -2.31
C ARG A 13 -1.85 -1.82 -3.08
N GLU A 14 -0.71 -2.29 -3.57
CA GLU A 14 0.22 -1.51 -4.40
C GLU A 14 -0.49 -0.90 -5.62
N ARG A 15 -1.26 -1.71 -6.35
CA ARG A 15 -2.07 -1.22 -7.49
C ARG A 15 -3.11 -0.19 -7.08
N THR A 16 -3.78 -0.42 -5.94
CA THR A 16 -4.80 0.51 -5.44
C THR A 16 -4.17 1.85 -5.03
N VAL A 17 -3.03 1.81 -4.35
CA VAL A 17 -2.28 3.03 -3.97
C VAL A 17 -1.84 3.80 -5.21
N ALA A 18 -1.33 3.12 -6.24
CA ALA A 18 -0.94 3.76 -7.49
C ALA A 18 -2.12 4.47 -8.17
N ASN A 19 -3.28 3.81 -8.26
CA ASN A 19 -4.47 4.37 -8.91
C ASN A 19 -5.02 5.63 -8.21
N TYR A 20 -4.86 5.73 -6.90
CA TYR A 20 -5.41 6.84 -6.10
C TYR A 20 -4.33 7.82 -5.61
N ALA A 21 -3.07 7.68 -6.04
CA ALA A 21 -1.96 8.49 -5.57
C ALA A 21 -2.19 9.98 -5.84
N GLU A 22 -2.58 10.31 -7.07
CA GLU A 22 -2.80 11.69 -7.54
C GLU A 22 -4.01 12.33 -6.83
N LYS A 23 -5.15 11.61 -6.80
CA LYS A 23 -6.38 12.07 -6.11
C LYS A 23 -6.13 12.30 -4.63
N ARG A 24 -5.37 11.42 -3.98
CA ARG A 24 -5.04 11.56 -2.56
C ARG A 24 -4.08 12.72 -2.29
N LYS A 25 -3.15 13.01 -3.20
CA LYS A 25 -2.24 14.17 -3.09
C LYS A 25 -3.04 15.47 -3.18
N ALA A 26 -3.89 15.61 -4.20
CA ALA A 26 -4.75 16.77 -4.39
C ALA A 26 -5.69 17.02 -3.20
N LEU A 27 -6.36 15.97 -2.70
CA LEU A 27 -7.25 16.08 -1.54
C LEU A 27 -6.52 16.42 -0.23
N LYS A 28 -5.26 15.98 -0.09
CA LYS A 28 -4.43 16.31 1.07
C LYS A 28 -3.94 17.77 1.03
N GLU A 29 -3.66 18.29 -0.17
CA GLU A 29 -3.29 19.70 -0.39
C GLU A 29 -4.49 20.63 -0.19
N ALA A 30 -5.70 20.21 -0.60
CA ALA A 30 -6.94 20.95 -0.39
C ALA A 30 -7.41 20.97 1.08
N GLY A 31 -6.92 20.08 1.93
CA GLY A 31 -7.32 20.01 3.35
C GLY A 31 -8.71 19.39 3.59
N ASP A 32 -9.34 18.81 2.57
CA ASP A 32 -10.65 18.17 2.67
C ASP A 32 -10.58 16.76 3.27
N TYR A 33 -10.67 16.69 4.59
CA TYR A 33 -10.58 15.43 5.34
C TYR A 33 -11.78 14.49 5.12
N GLU A 34 -12.98 15.01 4.84
CA GLU A 34 -14.14 14.17 4.53
C GLU A 34 -14.00 13.46 3.18
N ALA A 35 -13.56 14.17 2.14
CA ALA A 35 -13.30 13.59 0.83
C ALA A 35 -12.15 12.58 0.89
N LEU A 36 -11.13 12.83 1.72
CA LEU A 36 -10.05 11.90 1.98
C LEU A 36 -10.52 10.59 2.65
N GLN A 37 -11.52 10.67 3.56
CA GLN A 37 -12.09 9.50 4.21
C GLN A 37 -12.99 8.66 3.30
N ARG A 38 -13.62 9.27 2.29
CA ARG A 38 -14.42 8.55 1.28
C ARG A 38 -13.59 7.65 0.37
N LEU A 39 -12.27 7.84 0.30
CA LEU A 39 -11.39 6.99 -0.48
C LEU A 39 -11.31 5.57 0.09
N PRO A 40 -11.04 4.56 -0.75
CA PRO A 40 -10.84 3.19 -0.28
C PRO A 40 -9.74 3.13 0.78
N LYS A 41 -9.97 2.49 1.92
CA LYS A 41 -8.98 2.41 3.02
C LYS A 41 -7.61 1.88 2.58
N ASN A 42 -7.59 1.01 1.56
CA ASN A 42 -6.35 0.42 1.00
C ASN A 42 -5.63 1.31 -0.03
N ALA A 43 -6.20 2.45 -0.42
CA ALA A 43 -5.53 3.47 -1.21
C ALA A 43 -4.50 4.26 -0.40
N SER A 44 -4.52 4.13 0.94
CA SER A 44 -3.54 4.79 1.80
C SER A 44 -2.18 4.08 1.73
N PRO A 45 -1.09 4.80 1.42
CA PRO A 45 0.26 4.23 1.37
C PRO A 45 0.73 3.70 2.73
N VAL A 46 0.11 4.16 3.84
CA VAL A 46 0.42 3.70 5.21
C VAL A 46 0.13 2.21 5.41
N ARG A 47 -0.73 1.61 4.57
CA ARG A 47 -1.09 0.18 4.67
C ARG A 47 -0.16 -0.76 3.91
N LEU A 48 0.82 -0.24 3.18
CA LEU A 48 1.80 -1.05 2.48
C LEU A 48 2.79 -1.65 3.48
N HIS A 49 3.08 -2.94 3.32
CA HIS A 49 4.03 -3.67 4.15
C HIS A 49 5.11 -4.29 3.28
N ASN A 50 6.35 -3.87 3.52
CA ASN A 50 7.51 -4.44 2.82
C ASN A 50 7.66 -5.94 3.14
N ARG A 51 7.82 -6.76 2.11
CA ARG A 51 7.97 -8.21 2.22
C ARG A 51 9.15 -8.65 1.37
N CYS A 52 9.88 -9.65 1.85
CA CYS A 52 10.98 -10.26 1.09
C CYS A 52 10.47 -10.72 -0.28
N LYS A 53 11.12 -10.29 -1.37
CA LYS A 53 10.73 -10.62 -2.76
C LYS A 53 10.70 -12.12 -3.05
N LEU A 54 11.61 -12.89 -2.44
CA LEU A 54 11.73 -14.33 -2.68
C LEU A 54 10.64 -15.11 -1.93
N THR A 55 10.57 -14.95 -0.60
CA THR A 55 9.74 -15.81 0.26
C THR A 55 8.41 -15.17 0.67
N GLY A 56 8.25 -13.86 0.50
CA GLY A 56 7.11 -13.09 1.00
C GLY A 56 7.10 -12.87 2.52
N ARG A 57 8.21 -13.16 3.21
CA ARG A 57 8.35 -12.99 4.66
C ARG A 57 8.17 -11.50 5.03
N PRO A 58 7.28 -11.17 5.98
CA PRO A 58 7.06 -9.79 6.39
C PRO A 58 8.13 -9.26 7.35
N LYS A 59 8.73 -10.12 8.18
CA LYS A 59 9.74 -9.71 9.17
C LYS A 59 11.16 -9.83 8.61
N GLY A 60 12.06 -8.95 9.05
CA GLY A 60 13.48 -8.97 8.67
C GLY A 60 13.74 -8.47 7.24
N TYR A 61 12.92 -7.56 6.74
CA TYR A 61 13.07 -6.96 5.42
C TYR A 61 14.22 -5.95 5.40
N MET A 62 15.20 -6.15 4.53
CA MET A 62 16.28 -5.19 4.30
C MET A 62 15.98 -4.34 3.07
N ARG A 63 15.72 -3.04 3.25
CA ARG A 63 15.32 -2.13 2.16
C ARG A 63 16.33 -2.04 1.01
N LYS A 64 17.63 -2.26 1.29
CA LYS A 64 18.70 -2.26 0.28
C LYS A 64 18.62 -3.46 -0.68
N PHE A 65 18.19 -4.62 -0.19
CA PHE A 65 18.24 -5.89 -0.93
C PHE A 65 16.85 -6.39 -1.36
N GLY A 66 15.80 -6.01 -0.62
CA GLY A 66 14.40 -6.31 -0.93
C GLY A 66 13.84 -7.60 -0.33
#